data_AF-A0A7S3CCR3-F1
#
_entry.id   AF-A0A7S3CCR3-F1
#
_cell.length_a   1.000
_cell.length_b   1.000
_cell.length_c   1.000
_cell.angle_alpha   90.00
_cell.angle_beta   90.00
_cell.angle_gamma   90.00
#
_symmetry.space_group_name_H-M   'P 1'
#
loop_
_entity.id
_entity.type
_entity.pdbx_description
1 polymer ?
#
loop_
_entity_poly.entity_id
_entity_poly.type
_entity_poly.pdbx_seq_one_letter_code
_entity_poly.pdbx_strand_id
1 'polypeptide(L)'
;TEWDAITRESKLVPLPKEKHTVSQILDSFSDTVERREPWAEITDGLKDYFDKSLKAMLLYPQEVAQAGELLGSDKDTRPRDVYGVEHLVRLFVKLPDILPYTNMDDESMTQLIARLSTILNFVKDNADDLYSVL
;
A
#
# COMPACT_ATOMS: atom_id res chain seq x y z
N THR A 1 -19.27 3.20 3.30
CA THR A 1 -17.90 3.75 3.20
C THR A 1 -17.03 3.05 4.22
N GLU A 2 -15.78 2.71 3.88
CA GLU A 2 -14.82 2.04 4.78
C GLU A 2 -14.67 2.78 6.14
N TRP A 3 -14.76 4.11 6.10
CA TRP A 3 -14.83 4.97 7.30
C TRP A 3 -16.02 4.67 8.23
N ASP A 4 -17.22 4.40 7.70
CA ASP A 4 -18.39 4.09 8.55
C ASP A 4 -18.28 2.69 9.18
N ALA A 5 -17.71 1.71 8.47
CA ALA A 5 -17.56 0.34 8.97
C ALA A 5 -16.53 0.27 10.13
N ILE A 6 -15.42 1.00 10.01
CA ILE A 6 -14.35 1.03 11.02
C ILE A 6 -14.75 1.91 12.22
N THR A 7 -15.44 3.03 12.00
CA THR A 7 -15.75 3.99 13.09
C THR A 7 -17.09 3.73 13.80
N ARG A 8 -18.07 3.09 13.15
CA ARG A 8 -19.40 2.83 13.75
C ARG A 8 -19.68 1.37 14.10
N GLU A 9 -19.04 0.40 13.45
CA GLU A 9 -19.34 -1.03 13.65
C GLU A 9 -18.20 -1.84 14.29
N SER A 10 -17.04 -1.24 14.61
CA SER A 10 -15.85 -1.96 15.12
C SER A 10 -15.43 -3.14 14.25
N LYS A 11 -15.76 -3.11 12.95
CA LYS A 11 -15.35 -4.14 12.00
C LYS A 11 -13.93 -3.82 11.54
N LEU A 12 -12.97 -4.41 12.24
CA LEU A 12 -11.58 -4.47 11.79
C LEU A 12 -11.50 -5.30 10.51
N VAL A 13 -10.62 -4.90 9.60
CA VAL A 13 -10.30 -5.70 8.41
C VAL A 13 -9.74 -7.05 8.87
N PRO A 14 -10.23 -8.18 8.35
CA PRO A 14 -9.66 -9.48 8.67
C PRO A 14 -8.23 -9.53 8.13
N LEU A 15 -7.27 -9.74 9.05
CA LEU A 15 -5.84 -9.83 8.78
C LEU A 15 -5.29 -11.12 9.43
N PRO A 16 -4.28 -11.78 8.83
CA PRO A 16 -3.59 -11.39 7.59
C PRO A 16 -4.46 -11.59 6.34
N LYS A 17 -4.25 -10.77 5.30
CA LYS A 17 -4.89 -11.00 3.99
C LYS A 17 -4.24 -12.23 3.33
N GLU A 18 -5.02 -13.26 3.02
CA GLU A 18 -4.53 -14.46 2.34
C GLU A 18 -4.23 -14.23 0.84
N LYS A 19 -4.89 -13.22 0.25
CA LYS A 19 -4.75 -12.83 -1.16
C LYS A 19 -4.74 -11.31 -1.30
N HIS A 20 -4.10 -10.84 -2.37
CA HIS A 20 -3.97 -9.43 -2.72
C HIS A 20 -3.27 -8.63 -1.61
N THR A 21 -2.18 -9.19 -1.07
CA THR A 21 -1.28 -8.42 -0.21
C THR A 21 -0.60 -7.32 -1.00
N VAL A 22 -0.09 -6.28 -0.33
CA VAL A 22 0.64 -5.19 -1.01
C VAL A 22 1.79 -5.74 -1.86
N SER A 23 2.51 -6.73 -1.33
CA SER A 23 3.58 -7.44 -2.05
C SER A 23 3.06 -8.06 -3.34
N GLN A 24 2.00 -8.88 -3.25
CA GLN A 24 1.39 -9.55 -4.41
C GLN A 24 0.81 -8.58 -5.45
N ILE A 25 0.21 -7.48 -5.01
CA ILE A 25 -0.36 -6.47 -5.91
C ILE A 25 0.77 -5.81 -6.72
N LEU A 26 1.85 -5.41 -6.06
CA LEU A 26 2.98 -4.74 -6.71
C LEU A 26 3.78 -5.70 -7.60
N ASP A 27 3.90 -6.98 -7.21
CA ASP A 27 4.50 -8.02 -8.05
C ASP A 27 3.65 -8.27 -9.30
N SER A 28 2.33 -8.43 -9.15
CA SER A 28 1.41 -8.60 -10.27
C SER A 28 1.43 -7.39 -11.22
N PHE A 29 1.57 -6.18 -10.69
CA PHE A 29 1.76 -4.98 -11.51
C PHE A 29 3.07 -5.06 -12.29
N SER A 30 4.19 -5.38 -11.61
CA SER A 30 5.50 -5.49 -12.25
C SER A 30 5.46 -6.50 -13.40
N ASP A 31 4.93 -7.70 -13.18
CA ASP A 31 4.80 -8.76 -14.20
C ASP A 31 3.95 -8.34 -15.40
N THR A 32 2.91 -7.53 -15.16
CA THR A 32 2.00 -7.06 -16.22
C THR A 32 2.64 -5.99 -17.08
N VAL A 33 3.45 -5.11 -16.48
CA VAL A 33 4.00 -3.91 -17.15
C VAL A 33 5.47 -4.09 -17.58
N GLU A 34 6.16 -5.13 -17.11
CA GLU A 34 7.59 -5.43 -17.37
C GLU A 34 7.96 -5.47 -18.87
N ARG A 35 6.98 -5.65 -19.76
CA ARG A 35 7.20 -5.60 -21.21
C ARG A 35 7.68 -4.23 -21.73
N ARG A 36 7.71 -3.16 -20.91
CA ARG A 36 8.00 -1.79 -21.37
C ARG A 36 9.09 -1.04 -20.60
N GLU A 37 9.21 -1.19 -19.27
CA GLU A 37 10.24 -0.53 -18.44
C GLU A 37 10.55 -1.36 -17.18
N PRO A 38 11.74 -1.20 -16.55
CA PRO A 38 12.04 -1.87 -15.29
C PRO A 38 11.32 -1.19 -14.11
N TRP A 39 10.14 -1.70 -13.75
CA TRP A 39 9.34 -1.19 -12.62
C TRP A 39 9.81 -1.68 -11.24
N ALA A 40 10.69 -2.68 -11.22
CA ALA A 40 11.17 -3.35 -10.01
C ALA A 40 11.66 -2.38 -8.93
N GLU A 41 12.44 -1.37 -9.30
CA GLU A 41 12.98 -0.38 -8.35
C GLU A 41 11.88 0.44 -7.68
N ILE A 42 10.85 0.83 -8.44
CA ILE A 42 9.73 1.63 -7.92
C ILE A 42 8.82 0.76 -7.06
N THR A 43 8.54 -0.47 -7.48
CA THR A 43 7.72 -1.40 -6.71
C THR A 43 8.39 -1.81 -5.42
N ASP A 44 9.70 -2.05 -5.42
CA ASP A 44 10.45 -2.37 -4.20
C ASP A 44 10.56 -1.16 -3.28
N GLY A 45 10.81 0.03 -3.85
CA GLY A 45 10.76 1.29 -3.10
C GLY A 45 9.40 1.51 -2.42
N LEU A 46 8.29 1.24 -3.10
CA LEU A 46 6.95 1.32 -2.53
C LEU A 46 6.71 0.29 -1.43
N LYS A 47 7.15 -0.96 -1.59
CA LYS A 47 7.05 -1.99 -0.55
C LYS A 47 7.80 -1.58 0.72
N ASP A 48 9.04 -1.12 0.57
CA ASP A 48 9.85 -0.67 1.70
C ASP A 48 9.28 0.59 2.36
N TYR A 49 8.71 1.48 1.55
CA TYR A 49 8.06 2.69 2.04
C TYR A 49 6.77 2.36 2.80
N PHE A 50 5.98 1.40 2.31
CA PHE A 50 4.80 0.89 3.00
C PHE A 50 5.16 0.27 4.36
N ASP A 51 6.20 -0.57 4.41
CA ASP A 51 6.66 -1.19 5.67
C ASP A 51 7.02 -0.16 6.74
N LYS A 52 7.66 0.95 6.33
CA LYS A 52 8.07 2.04 7.25
C LYS A 52 6.92 2.97 7.62
N SER A 53 6.00 3.23 6.68
CA SER A 53 4.92 4.21 6.86
C SER A 53 3.70 3.62 7.57
N LEU A 54 3.47 2.31 7.52
CA LEU A 54 2.27 1.68 8.06
C LEU A 54 1.99 2.12 9.51
N LYS A 55 2.87 1.76 10.44
CA LYS A 55 2.71 2.09 11.87
C LYS A 55 2.84 3.59 12.17
N ALA A 56 3.50 4.34 11.29
CA ALA A 56 3.75 5.76 11.50
C ALA A 56 2.53 6.63 11.14
N MET A 57 1.77 6.27 10.09
CA MET A 57 0.76 7.18 9.54
C MET A 57 -0.44 6.54 8.81
N LEU A 58 -0.45 5.23 8.56
CA LEU A 58 -1.52 4.60 7.75
C LEU A 58 -2.62 3.92 8.58
N LEU A 59 -2.33 3.60 9.84
CA LEU A 59 -3.26 2.92 10.75
C LEU A 59 -4.16 3.92 11.49
N TYR A 60 -5.44 3.62 11.59
CA TYR A 60 -6.34 4.29 12.51
C TYR A 60 -6.09 3.82 13.95
N PRO A 61 -6.47 4.61 14.98
CA PRO A 61 -6.26 4.25 16.38
C PRO A 61 -6.79 2.85 16.75
N GLN A 62 -7.89 2.43 16.14
CA GLN A 62 -8.52 1.12 16.34
C GLN A 62 -7.68 -0.04 15.75
N GLU A 63 -6.91 0.21 14.69
CA GLU A 63 -6.08 -0.79 14.00
C GLU A 63 -4.71 -0.97 14.69
N VAL A 64 -4.28 -0.04 15.55
CA VAL A 64 -2.96 -0.07 16.19
C VAL A 64 -2.78 -1.31 17.08
N ALA A 65 -3.82 -1.70 17.83
CA ALA A 65 -3.75 -2.89 18.69
C ALA A 65 -3.58 -4.17 17.85
N GLN A 66 -4.39 -4.33 16.80
CA GLN A 66 -4.32 -5.46 15.86
C GLN A 66 -2.95 -5.53 15.17
N ALA A 67 -2.42 -4.38 14.72
CA ALA A 67 -1.10 -4.31 14.10
C ALA A 67 0.04 -4.68 15.07
N GLY A 68 -0.10 -4.31 16.35
CA GLY A 68 0.85 -4.67 17.40
C GLY A 68 0.93 -6.18 17.63
N GLU A 69 -0.22 -6.86 17.66
CA GLU A 69 -0.30 -8.32 17.83
C GLU A 69 0.23 -9.06 16.61
N LEU A 70 -0.19 -8.67 15.40
CA LEU A 70 0.20 -9.33 14.15
C LEU A 70 1.69 -9.16 13.84
N LEU A 71 2.22 -7.94 13.98
CA LEU A 71 3.61 -7.61 13.63
C LEU A 71 4.58 -7.76 14.82
N GLY A 72 4.08 -8.02 16.02
CA GLY A 72 4.88 -8.23 17.23
C GLY A 72 5.20 -9.71 17.49
N SER A 73 4.42 -10.62 16.90
CA SER A 73 4.52 -12.07 17.14
C SER A 73 5.68 -12.75 16.40
N ASP A 74 6.08 -12.21 15.25
CA ASP A 74 7.18 -12.73 14.43
C ASP A 74 8.00 -11.56 13.87
N LYS A 75 9.34 -11.66 13.97
CA LYS A 75 10.28 -10.61 13.55
C LYS A 75 10.44 -10.53 12.03
N ASP A 76 10.09 -11.60 11.30
CA ASP A 76 10.18 -11.64 9.84
C ASP A 76 8.88 -11.21 9.15
N THR A 77 7.79 -11.01 9.89
CA THR A 77 6.51 -10.56 9.32
C THR A 77 6.61 -9.10 8.86
N ARG A 78 6.57 -8.90 7.54
CA ARG A 78 6.58 -7.57 6.94
C ARG A 78 5.16 -7.06 6.69
N PRO A 79 4.87 -5.78 6.98
CA PRO A 79 3.59 -5.16 6.64
C PRO A 79 3.11 -5.42 5.22
N ARG A 80 4.01 -5.35 4.23
CA ARG A 80 3.70 -5.59 2.81
C ARG A 80 3.03 -6.96 2.53
N ASP A 81 3.27 -7.95 3.39
CA ASP A 81 2.80 -9.32 3.23
C ASP A 81 1.56 -9.63 4.08
N VAL A 82 1.14 -8.69 4.95
CA VAL A 82 -0.02 -8.86 5.86
C VAL A 82 -1.21 -8.04 5.39
N TYR A 83 -0.94 -6.82 4.93
CA TYR A 83 -1.94 -5.83 4.56
C TYR A 83 -2.23 -5.86 3.06
N GLY A 84 -3.41 -5.38 2.67
CA GLY A 84 -3.88 -5.40 1.27
C GLY A 84 -4.05 -4.02 0.65
N VAL A 85 -4.88 -3.97 -0.39
CA VAL A 85 -5.11 -2.77 -1.22
C VAL A 85 -5.64 -1.57 -0.44
N GLU A 86 -6.45 -1.78 0.60
CA GLU A 86 -7.04 -0.71 1.42
C GLU A 86 -5.95 0.19 2.02
N HIS A 87 -4.96 -0.42 2.67
CA HIS A 87 -3.84 0.29 3.28
C HIS A 87 -2.87 0.84 2.23
N LEU A 88 -2.70 0.14 1.10
CA LEU A 88 -1.89 0.63 -0.02
C LEU A 88 -2.46 1.94 -0.58
N VAL A 89 -3.77 2.04 -0.76
CA VAL A 89 -4.40 3.29 -1.24
C VAL A 89 -4.22 4.43 -0.23
N ARG A 90 -4.26 4.15 1.07
CA ARG A 90 -3.94 5.17 2.10
C ARG A 90 -2.53 5.72 1.96
N LEU A 91 -1.56 4.89 1.55
CA LEU A 91 -0.20 5.35 1.24
C LEU A 91 -0.22 6.38 0.10
N PHE A 92 -0.93 6.10 -0.99
CA PHE A 92 -1.07 7.02 -2.12
C PHE A 92 -1.71 8.36 -1.75
N VAL A 93 -2.62 8.37 -0.76
CA VAL A 93 -3.19 9.63 -0.22
C VAL A 93 -2.14 10.44 0.56
N LYS A 94 -1.16 9.78 1.19
CA LYS A 94 -0.11 10.43 1.98
C LYS A 94 1.13 10.83 1.18
N LEU A 95 1.40 10.17 0.06
CA LEU A 95 2.55 10.49 -0.78
C LEU A 95 2.61 11.98 -1.21
N PRO A 96 1.52 12.62 -1.66
CA PRO A 96 1.54 14.05 -2.02
C PRO A 96 1.97 14.98 -0.89
N ASP A 97 1.68 14.62 0.36
CA ASP A 97 2.10 15.39 1.52
C ASP A 97 3.60 15.24 1.81
N ILE A 98 4.22 14.13 1.39
CA ILE A 98 5.58 13.76 1.80
C ILE A 98 6.62 13.99 0.69
N LEU A 99 6.22 13.77 -0.57
CA LEU A 99 7.07 13.97 -1.74
C LEU A 99 7.75 15.35 -1.80
N PRO A 100 7.09 16.48 -1.45
CA PRO A 100 7.74 17.79 -1.45
C PRO A 100 8.93 17.93 -0.48
N TYR A 101 9.02 17.07 0.54
CA TYR A 101 10.13 17.08 1.50
C TYR A 101 11.32 16.22 1.04
N THR A 102 11.22 15.56 -0.11
CA THR A 102 12.33 14.81 -0.70
C THR A 102 13.22 15.75 -1.52
N ASN A 103 14.54 15.62 -1.40
CA ASN A 103 15.50 16.46 -2.10
C ASN A 103 15.75 15.93 -3.53
N MET A 104 14.68 15.87 -4.34
CA MET A 104 14.70 15.47 -5.75
C MET A 104 14.52 16.70 -6.63
N ASP A 105 15.09 16.67 -7.84
CA ASP A 105 14.84 17.69 -8.86
C ASP A 105 13.43 17.55 -9.48
N ASP A 106 12.94 18.63 -10.08
CA ASP A 106 11.57 18.71 -10.63
C ASP A 106 11.30 17.68 -11.74
N GLU A 107 12.32 17.34 -12.53
CA GLU A 107 12.17 16.37 -13.62
C GLU A 107 12.00 14.96 -13.04
N SER A 108 12.88 14.56 -12.13
CA SER A 108 12.78 13.28 -11.41
C SER A 108 11.47 13.17 -10.62
N MET A 109 11.02 14.25 -9.98
CA MET A 109 9.74 14.29 -9.27
C MET A 109 8.57 14.05 -10.22
N THR A 110 8.57 14.70 -11.38
CA THR A 110 7.51 14.55 -12.39
C THR A 110 7.46 13.11 -12.91
N GLN A 111 8.61 12.49 -13.18
CA GLN A 111 8.69 11.09 -13.60
C GLN A 111 8.17 10.14 -12.52
N LEU A 112 8.53 10.38 -11.25
CA LEU A 112 8.05 9.59 -10.12
C LEU A 112 6.53 9.68 -9.99
N ILE A 113 5.95 10.88 -10.06
CA ILE A 113 4.50 11.09 -9.99
C ILE A 113 3.78 10.37 -11.14
N ALA A 114 4.33 10.40 -12.37
CA ALA A 114 3.76 9.69 -13.51
C ALA A 114 3.78 8.16 -13.30
N ARG A 115 4.86 7.63 -12.74
CA ARG A 115 5.01 6.22 -12.38
C ARG A 115 4.03 5.78 -11.30
N LEU A 116 3.93 6.56 -10.22
CA LEU A 116 2.97 6.33 -9.14
C LEU A 116 1.53 6.36 -9.66
N SER A 117 1.23 7.30 -10.57
CA SER A 117 -0.10 7.39 -11.20
C SER A 117 -0.42 6.16 -12.05
N THR A 118 0.58 5.58 -12.72
CA THR A 118 0.42 4.34 -13.50
C THR A 118 0.06 3.16 -12.60
N ILE A 119 0.73 3.03 -11.45
CA ILE A 119 0.44 2.00 -10.44
C ILE A 119 -0.97 2.20 -9.87
N LEU A 120 -1.34 3.44 -9.56
CA LEU A 120 -2.66 3.75 -9.02
C LEU A 120 -3.78 3.44 -10.03
N ASN A 121 -3.56 3.72 -11.32
CA ASN A 121 -4.49 3.34 -12.39
C ASN A 121 -4.64 1.82 -12.49
N PHE A 122 -3.56 1.05 -12.37
CA PHE A 122 -3.65 -0.41 -12.32
C PHE A 122 -4.50 -0.89 -11.15
N VAL A 123 -4.29 -0.32 -9.95
CA VAL A 123 -5.12 -0.66 -8.77
C VAL A 123 -6.58 -0.31 -9.01
N LYS A 124 -6.86 0.84 -9.63
CA LYS A 124 -8.22 1.26 -9.98
C LYS A 124 -8.89 0.33 -11.00
N ASP A 125 -8.15 -0.07 -12.05
CA ASP A 125 -8.68 -0.93 -13.11
C ASP A 125 -8.96 -2.36 -12.62
N ASN A 126 -8.26 -2.80 -11.57
CA ASN A 126 -8.45 -4.11 -10.94
C ASN A 126 -9.19 -4.01 -9.60
N ALA A 127 -9.78 -2.85 -9.27
CA ALA A 127 -10.38 -2.60 -7.97
C ALA A 127 -11.43 -3.66 -7.61
N ASP A 128 -12.30 -4.03 -8.56
CA ASP A 128 -13.36 -5.00 -8.31
C ASP A 128 -12.82 -6.35 -7.80
N ASP A 129 -11.67 -6.82 -8.30
CA ASP A 129 -10.99 -8.05 -7.86
C ASP A 129 -10.21 -7.83 -6.56
N LEU A 130 -9.45 -6.73 -6.47
CA LEU A 130 -8.61 -6.42 -5.31
C LEU A 130 -9.42 -6.15 -4.03
N TYR A 131 -10.63 -5.60 -4.16
CA TYR A 131 -11.57 -5.37 -3.06
C TYR A 131 -12.56 -6.53 -2.86
N SER A 132 -12.57 -7.58 -3.71
CA SER A 132 -13.53 -8.70 -3.67
C SER A 132 -13.43 -9.62 -2.44
N VAL A 133 -12.64 -9.27 -1.43
CA VAL A 133 -12.42 -10.11 -0.22
C VAL A 133 -12.82 -9.36 1.06
N LEU A 134 -13.87 -8.55 0.98
CA LEU A 134 -14.67 -8.10 2.12
C LEU A 134 -15.94 -8.95 2.25
#